data_AF-Q2CHV3-F1
#
_entry.id   AF-Q2CHV3-F1
#
_cell.length_a   1.000
_cell.length_b   1.000
_cell.length_c   1.000
_cell.angle_alpha   90.00
_cell.angle_beta   90.00
_cell.angle_gamma   90.00
#
_symmetry.space_group_name_H-M   'P 1'
#
loop_
_entity.id
_entity.type
_entity.pdbx_description
1 polymer ?
#
loop_
_entity_poly.entity_id
_entity_poly.type
_entity_poly.pdbx_seq_one_letter_code
_entity_poly.pdbx_strand_id
1 'polypeptide(L)'
;MNLFADIRALVVDRLAALAADGTIPDGLDTANVAVEPPRDPAHGDMATNAAMVLAKPAGMKPRDIADALAARLADDPRIALAEVAGPGFLNIRLADGVWQDLVRQVLRDDSYGRSDMGAGEKVNVEFVSVNPTGPMHLGHVRNAAFGDALASLLDYAGHEVTREYYINDGGAQVDVLARSVYLRYLEAHGREVRFEDGTYPGDYLVAVGEALKAEVGDAYVDQNEDVWLKHVREFSTDRMMQVIKDDLAALGVVMDNYFSEKSLYGTGKIEGAIESLRDKGLIYKGTLEPPKGKVPEDWEPREQTLFRSTAHGDDVDRPIMKSDGTWTYFAPDIAYHHDKLERGFTQLIDVLGADHGGYVKRMKAAVSAMSDGQVPLDVKLIQLVKLYKNGEPFKMSKRAGTFVTLADVVDMVGPDVTRFHMLTRKNDAPLDFDFDKVTEQSKDNPVFYVQYAHARVQSVLRKAAEEGIDTETATLAEVDLSGLTHESELALAKKLAEWPRLVEIAARTHEPHRVAFYLYELASELHALWNKGNEDHSLRFLQEGDAAATQAKIALPRAAAIVISAGLGILGVTPVDEMR
;
A
#
# COMPACT_ATOMS: atom_id res chain seq x y z
N MET A 1 3.76 -20.56 1.19
CA MET A 1 3.72 -21.59 0.13
C MET A 1 2.86 -21.07 -1.02
N ASN A 2 3.28 -21.32 -2.27
CA ASN A 2 2.67 -20.74 -3.47
C ASN A 2 2.55 -21.84 -4.53
N LEU A 3 1.34 -22.38 -4.73
CA LEU A 3 1.11 -23.53 -5.62
C LEU A 3 1.58 -23.27 -7.07
N PHE A 4 1.45 -22.03 -7.56
CA PHE A 4 1.97 -21.65 -8.88
C PHE A 4 3.50 -21.68 -8.92
N ALA A 5 4.18 -21.28 -7.84
CA ALA A 5 5.63 -21.39 -7.73
C ALA A 5 6.08 -22.86 -7.65
N ASP A 6 5.33 -23.71 -6.94
CA ASP A 6 5.61 -25.14 -6.82
C ASP A 6 5.47 -25.87 -8.17
N ILE A 7 4.42 -25.55 -8.95
CA ILE A 7 4.26 -26.09 -10.31
C ILE A 7 5.29 -25.48 -11.26
N ARG A 8 5.67 -24.21 -11.10
CA ARG A 8 6.79 -23.62 -11.86
C ARG A 8 8.11 -24.36 -11.58
N ALA A 9 8.40 -24.69 -10.33
CA ALA A 9 9.59 -25.47 -9.96
C ALA A 9 9.56 -26.85 -10.64
N LEU A 10 8.41 -27.54 -10.60
CA LEU A 10 8.23 -28.78 -11.35
C LEU A 10 8.49 -28.62 -12.86
N VAL A 11 7.97 -27.56 -13.49
CA VAL A 11 8.22 -27.28 -14.91
C VAL A 11 9.72 -27.11 -15.18
N VAL A 12 10.42 -26.33 -14.35
CA VAL A 12 11.87 -26.11 -14.48
C VAL A 12 12.64 -27.43 -14.30
N ASP A 13 12.25 -28.26 -13.33
CA ASP A 13 12.87 -29.57 -13.11
C ASP A 13 12.65 -30.51 -14.30
N ARG A 14 11.46 -30.50 -14.92
CA ARG A 14 11.19 -31.29 -16.13
C ARG A 14 11.98 -30.79 -17.34
N LEU A 15 12.19 -29.47 -17.45
CA LEU A 15 13.06 -28.89 -18.48
C LEU A 15 14.52 -29.32 -18.27
N ALA A 16 15.02 -29.31 -17.03
CA ALA A 16 16.37 -29.79 -16.73
C ALA A 16 16.54 -31.29 -17.08
N ALA A 17 15.50 -32.11 -16.86
CA ALA A 17 15.51 -33.51 -17.27
C ALA A 17 15.56 -33.68 -18.80
N LEU A 18 14.87 -32.82 -19.56
CA LEU A 18 14.94 -32.79 -21.03
C LEU A 18 16.32 -32.33 -21.53
N ALA A 19 17.01 -31.47 -20.78
CA ALA A 19 18.38 -31.09 -21.12
C ALA A 19 19.35 -32.27 -20.89
N ALA A 20 19.20 -32.94 -19.74
CA ALA A 20 20.05 -34.07 -19.35
C ALA A 20 19.96 -35.29 -20.28
N ASP A 21 18.79 -35.53 -20.90
CA ASP A 21 18.61 -36.62 -21.88
C ASP A 21 18.91 -36.20 -23.33
N GLY A 22 19.27 -34.94 -23.56
CA GLY A 22 19.63 -34.38 -24.87
C GLY A 22 18.44 -34.00 -25.75
N THR A 23 17.20 -34.00 -25.23
CA THR A 23 16.02 -33.55 -25.97
C THR A 23 16.06 -32.05 -26.26
N ILE A 24 16.54 -31.24 -25.32
CA ILE A 24 16.81 -29.80 -25.50
C ILE A 24 18.28 -29.49 -25.17
N PRO A 25 18.86 -28.39 -25.68
CA PRO A 25 20.22 -27.99 -25.31
C PRO A 25 20.36 -27.69 -23.82
N ASP A 26 21.56 -27.93 -23.31
CA ASP A 26 21.91 -27.66 -21.91
C ASP A 26 22.17 -26.16 -21.66
N GLY A 27 22.05 -25.72 -20.40
CA GLY A 27 22.38 -24.34 -20.00
C GLY A 27 21.40 -23.25 -20.48
N LEU A 28 20.14 -23.61 -20.76
CA LEU A 28 19.10 -22.66 -21.13
C LEU A 28 18.65 -21.81 -19.95
N ASP A 29 18.45 -20.51 -20.17
CA ASP A 29 17.94 -19.58 -19.15
C ASP A 29 16.43 -19.75 -18.94
N THR A 30 16.05 -20.18 -17.73
CA THR A 30 14.66 -20.42 -17.32
C THR A 30 14.06 -19.29 -16.49
N ALA A 31 14.76 -18.16 -16.31
CA ALA A 31 14.29 -17.04 -15.49
C ALA A 31 12.92 -16.52 -15.92
N ASN A 32 12.68 -16.45 -17.24
CA ASN A 32 11.43 -15.95 -17.83
C ASN A 32 10.34 -17.02 -18.01
N VAL A 33 10.59 -18.27 -17.59
CA VAL A 33 9.56 -19.30 -17.55
C VAL A 33 8.56 -18.97 -16.44
N ALA A 34 7.28 -18.95 -16.79
CA ALA A 34 6.18 -18.64 -15.90
C ALA A 34 5.14 -19.76 -15.92
N VAL A 35 4.43 -19.89 -14.80
CA VAL A 35 3.20 -20.68 -14.65
C VAL A 35 2.16 -19.74 -14.07
N GLU A 36 1.05 -19.55 -14.78
CA GLU A 36 0.04 -18.54 -14.46
C GLU A 36 -1.38 -19.09 -14.71
N PRO A 37 -2.43 -18.50 -14.11
CA PRO A 37 -3.80 -18.81 -14.50
C PRO A 37 -4.00 -18.56 -16.01
N PRO A 38 -4.67 -19.45 -16.74
CA PRO A 38 -4.97 -19.21 -18.15
C PRO A 38 -5.97 -18.06 -18.29
N ARG A 39 -5.89 -17.34 -19.42
CA ARG A 39 -6.87 -16.28 -19.74
C ARG A 39 -8.29 -16.81 -19.93
N ASP A 40 -8.40 -18.03 -20.44
CA ASP A 40 -9.66 -18.73 -20.63
C ASP A 40 -9.69 -19.92 -19.67
N PRO A 41 -10.62 -19.97 -18.70
CA PRO A 41 -10.76 -21.11 -17.78
C PRO A 41 -10.96 -22.46 -18.49
N ALA A 42 -11.43 -22.48 -19.74
CA ALA A 42 -11.54 -23.71 -20.53
C ALA A 42 -10.17 -24.35 -20.81
N HIS A 43 -9.09 -23.57 -20.76
CA HIS A 43 -7.71 -24.02 -20.97
C HIS A 43 -7.08 -24.68 -19.74
N GLY A 44 -7.87 -25.07 -18.73
CA GLY A 44 -7.38 -25.76 -17.54
C GLY A 44 -7.15 -24.80 -16.38
N ASP A 45 -6.25 -25.18 -15.49
CA ASP A 45 -6.05 -24.49 -14.21
C ASP A 45 -4.81 -23.60 -14.22
N MET A 46 -3.81 -24.00 -15.00
CA MET A 46 -2.56 -23.26 -15.17
C MET A 46 -2.09 -23.34 -16.62
N ALA A 47 -1.30 -22.37 -17.05
CA ALA A 47 -0.60 -22.40 -18.32
C ALA A 47 0.86 -22.01 -18.12
N THR A 48 1.77 -22.64 -18.87
CA THR A 48 3.18 -22.23 -18.93
C THR A 48 3.59 -21.74 -20.31
N ASN A 49 4.42 -20.69 -20.31
CA ASN A 49 5.05 -20.12 -21.49
C ASN A 49 6.42 -20.76 -21.80
N ALA A 50 6.83 -21.79 -21.06
CA ALA A 50 8.18 -22.37 -21.10
C ALA A 50 8.71 -22.61 -22.51
N ALA A 51 7.94 -23.32 -23.32
CA ALA A 51 8.33 -23.65 -24.69
C ALA A 51 8.49 -22.42 -25.59
N MET A 52 7.68 -21.37 -25.40
CA MET A 52 7.79 -20.12 -26.15
C MET A 52 9.06 -19.34 -25.78
N VAL A 53 9.41 -19.33 -24.50
CA VAL A 53 10.61 -18.66 -23.98
C VAL A 53 11.88 -19.38 -24.47
N LEU A 54 11.86 -20.71 -24.48
CA LEU A 54 13.05 -21.53 -24.71
C LEU A 54 13.27 -21.92 -26.18
N ALA A 55 12.27 -21.81 -27.05
CA ALA A 55 12.37 -22.22 -28.46
C ALA A 55 13.56 -21.60 -29.21
N LYS A 56 13.70 -20.27 -29.14
CA LYS A 56 14.77 -19.54 -29.83
C LYS A 56 16.17 -19.92 -29.32
N PRO A 57 16.48 -19.87 -28.00
CA PRO A 57 17.79 -20.27 -27.51
C PRO A 57 18.07 -21.76 -27.70
N ALA A 58 17.04 -22.61 -27.70
CA ALA A 58 17.19 -24.04 -27.99
C ALA A 58 17.38 -24.36 -29.49
N GLY A 59 17.10 -23.41 -30.39
CA GLY A 59 17.11 -23.66 -31.84
C GLY A 59 16.01 -24.64 -32.29
N MET A 60 14.92 -24.75 -31.52
CA MET A 60 13.84 -25.72 -31.72
C MET A 60 12.50 -25.01 -32.00
N LYS A 61 11.52 -25.75 -32.52
CA LYS A 61 10.15 -25.23 -32.60
C LYS A 61 9.53 -25.26 -31.20
N PRO A 62 8.77 -24.22 -30.80
CA PRO A 62 8.16 -24.21 -29.46
C PRO A 62 7.27 -25.43 -29.23
N ARG A 63 6.48 -25.84 -30.23
CA ARG A 63 5.64 -27.04 -30.12
C ARG A 63 6.41 -28.32 -29.77
N ASP A 64 7.60 -28.53 -30.34
CA ASP A 64 8.41 -29.72 -30.06
C ASP A 64 8.87 -29.74 -28.59
N ILE A 65 9.24 -28.57 -28.03
CA ILE A 65 9.56 -28.43 -26.60
C ILE A 65 8.31 -28.66 -25.74
N ALA A 66 7.17 -28.10 -26.15
CA ALA A 66 5.92 -28.21 -25.41
C ALA A 66 5.42 -29.66 -25.33
N ASP A 67 5.47 -30.41 -26.44
CA ASP A 67 5.06 -31.81 -26.50
C ASP A 67 5.97 -32.68 -25.61
N ALA A 68 7.29 -32.45 -25.65
CA ALA A 68 8.24 -33.17 -24.79
C ALA A 68 8.05 -32.86 -23.30
N LEU A 69 7.79 -31.58 -22.98
CA LEU A 69 7.51 -31.14 -21.62
C LEU A 69 6.18 -31.70 -21.10
N ALA A 70 5.13 -31.71 -21.94
CA ALA A 70 3.82 -32.25 -21.59
C ALA A 70 3.90 -33.72 -21.18
N ALA A 71 4.65 -34.53 -21.95
CA ALA A 71 4.84 -35.94 -21.66
C ALA A 71 5.46 -36.18 -20.29
N ARG A 72 6.48 -35.39 -19.92
CA ARG A 72 7.14 -35.50 -18.60
C ARG A 72 6.31 -34.96 -17.45
N LEU A 73 5.47 -33.95 -17.70
CA LEU A 73 4.58 -33.41 -16.69
C LEU A 73 3.44 -34.38 -16.37
N ALA A 74 2.97 -35.15 -17.35
CA ALA A 74 1.95 -36.18 -17.15
C ALA A 74 2.38 -37.33 -16.20
N ASP A 75 3.68 -37.48 -15.92
CA ASP A 75 4.20 -38.45 -14.95
C ASP A 75 4.02 -37.98 -13.49
N ASP A 76 3.72 -36.69 -13.24
CA ASP A 76 3.49 -36.17 -11.89
C ASP A 76 2.02 -36.39 -11.47
N PRO A 77 1.74 -37.05 -10.33
CA PRO A 77 0.38 -37.38 -9.91
C PRO A 77 -0.49 -36.14 -9.62
N ARG A 78 0.11 -34.96 -9.44
CA ARG A 78 -0.63 -33.71 -9.28
C ARG A 78 -1.21 -33.19 -10.59
N ILE A 79 -0.71 -33.64 -11.74
CA ILE A 79 -1.14 -33.20 -13.06
C ILE A 79 -2.09 -34.23 -13.65
N ALA A 80 -3.38 -33.87 -13.73
CA ALA A 80 -4.39 -34.70 -14.37
C ALA A 80 -4.27 -34.67 -15.90
N LEU A 81 -3.86 -33.52 -16.46
CA LEU A 81 -3.71 -33.34 -17.90
C LEU A 81 -2.70 -32.24 -18.22
N ALA A 82 -1.84 -32.46 -19.20
CA ALA A 82 -0.97 -31.45 -19.79
C ALA A 82 -1.18 -31.44 -21.32
N GLU A 83 -1.71 -30.35 -21.86
CA GLU A 83 -2.13 -30.24 -23.26
C GLU A 83 -1.46 -29.06 -23.97
N VAL A 84 -0.87 -29.32 -25.14
CA VAL A 84 -0.25 -28.28 -25.95
C VAL A 84 -1.30 -27.54 -26.76
N ALA A 85 -1.32 -26.22 -26.62
CA ALA A 85 -2.20 -25.30 -27.31
C ALA A 85 -1.43 -24.39 -28.29
N GLY A 86 -2.03 -24.22 -29.47
CA GLY A 86 -1.55 -23.28 -30.49
C GLY A 86 -0.07 -23.51 -30.88
N PRO A 87 0.79 -22.47 -30.85
CA PRO A 87 2.17 -22.57 -31.29
C PRO A 87 3.12 -23.23 -30.27
N GLY A 88 2.68 -23.51 -29.04
CA GLY A 88 3.52 -24.06 -27.97
C GLY A 88 3.20 -23.51 -26.57
N PHE A 89 1.99 -23.05 -26.30
CA PHE A 89 1.54 -22.87 -24.92
C PHE A 89 1.21 -24.25 -24.34
N LEU A 90 1.49 -24.45 -23.06
CA LEU A 90 1.17 -25.71 -22.40
C LEU A 90 0.17 -25.45 -21.28
N ASN A 91 -1.05 -25.96 -21.49
CA ASN A 91 -2.17 -25.90 -20.57
C ASN A 91 -2.09 -27.09 -19.60
N ILE A 92 -2.36 -26.85 -18.32
CA ILE A 92 -2.23 -27.83 -17.25
C ILE A 92 -3.54 -27.87 -16.46
N ARG A 93 -4.10 -29.07 -16.30
CA ARG A 93 -5.19 -29.35 -15.37
C ARG A 93 -4.64 -30.18 -14.22
N LEU A 94 -4.92 -29.75 -13.00
CA LEU A 94 -4.47 -30.42 -11.78
C LEU A 94 -5.49 -31.46 -11.34
N ALA A 95 -5.02 -32.45 -10.60
CA ALA A 95 -5.87 -33.44 -9.96
C ALA A 95 -6.66 -32.80 -8.80
N ASP A 96 -7.89 -33.25 -8.56
CA ASP A 96 -8.77 -32.70 -7.52
C ASP A 96 -8.13 -32.72 -6.12
N GLY A 97 -7.33 -33.76 -5.84
CA GLY A 97 -6.58 -33.88 -4.59
C GLY A 97 -5.66 -32.70 -4.30
N VAL A 98 -5.15 -32.01 -5.33
CA VAL A 98 -4.32 -30.81 -5.17
C VAL A 98 -5.12 -29.65 -4.57
N TRP A 99 -6.37 -29.46 -5.02
CA TRP A 99 -7.25 -28.41 -4.50
C TRP A 99 -7.71 -28.71 -3.08
N GLN A 100 -7.95 -29.99 -2.79
CA GLN A 100 -8.31 -30.46 -1.46
C GLN A 100 -7.15 -30.27 -0.47
N ASP A 101 -5.93 -30.60 -0.89
CA ASP A 101 -4.73 -30.39 -0.09
C ASP A 101 -4.43 -28.90 0.12
N LEU A 102 -4.69 -28.06 -0.89
CA LEU A 102 -4.58 -26.61 -0.74
C LEU A 102 -5.48 -26.10 0.39
N VAL A 103 -6.75 -26.53 0.45
CA VAL A 103 -7.66 -26.13 1.55
C VAL A 103 -7.09 -26.54 2.91
N ARG A 104 -6.56 -27.77 3.04
CA ARG A 104 -5.90 -28.21 4.27
C ARG A 104 -4.71 -27.35 4.63
N GLN A 105 -3.90 -26.96 3.64
CA GLN A 105 -2.73 -26.11 3.85
C GLN A 105 -3.12 -24.73 4.37
N VAL A 106 -4.14 -24.09 3.78
CA VAL A 106 -4.65 -22.81 4.29
C VAL A 106 -5.15 -22.93 5.73
N LEU A 107 -5.80 -24.04 6.09
CA LEU A 107 -6.28 -24.27 7.46
C LEU A 107 -5.15 -24.57 8.46
N ARG A 108 -4.04 -25.15 8.03
CA ARG A 108 -2.89 -25.45 8.90
C ARG A 108 -1.95 -24.28 9.10
N ASP A 109 -2.02 -23.27 8.23
CA ASP A 109 -1.10 -22.14 8.20
C ASP A 109 -1.86 -20.82 8.26
N ASP A 110 -2.00 -20.26 9.47
CA ASP A 110 -2.58 -18.93 9.69
C ASP A 110 -1.78 -17.81 8.98
N SER A 111 -0.56 -18.09 8.51
CA SER A 111 0.27 -17.18 7.72
C SER A 111 0.17 -17.41 6.22
N TYR A 112 -0.77 -18.25 5.75
CA TYR A 112 -0.92 -18.57 4.34
C TYR A 112 -0.98 -17.32 3.46
N GLY A 113 -0.07 -17.25 2.48
CA GLY A 113 0.10 -16.13 1.58
C GLY A 113 1.20 -15.15 1.97
N ARG A 114 1.72 -15.20 3.21
CA ARG A 114 2.96 -14.50 3.54
C ARG A 114 4.08 -15.01 2.63
N SER A 115 4.87 -14.07 2.13
CA SER A 115 5.99 -14.35 1.24
C SER A 115 7.31 -14.01 1.93
N ASP A 116 8.38 -14.68 1.52
CA ASP A 116 9.76 -14.39 1.88
C ASP A 116 10.49 -13.62 0.77
N MET A 117 9.77 -13.14 -0.26
CA MET A 117 10.39 -12.46 -1.41
C MET A 117 11.22 -11.24 -1.01
N GLY A 118 10.81 -10.56 0.05
CA GLY A 118 11.50 -9.38 0.56
C GLY A 118 12.83 -9.70 1.23
N ALA A 119 13.08 -10.96 1.61
CA ALA A 119 14.34 -11.44 2.20
C ALA A 119 14.89 -10.60 3.37
N GLY A 120 14.01 -9.90 4.11
CA GLY A 120 14.40 -8.98 5.18
C GLY A 120 15.05 -7.68 4.70
N GLU A 121 14.92 -7.32 3.41
CA GLU A 121 15.36 -6.04 2.89
C GLU A 121 14.65 -4.88 3.62
N LYS A 122 15.42 -3.85 3.96
CA LYS A 122 14.94 -2.71 4.74
C LYS A 122 14.29 -1.68 3.82
N VAL A 123 12.99 -1.45 4.02
CA VAL A 123 12.21 -0.51 3.21
C VAL A 123 11.69 0.64 4.08
N ASN A 124 11.98 1.87 3.68
CA ASN A 124 11.36 3.05 4.25
C ASN A 124 10.13 3.43 3.41
N VAL A 125 8.97 3.50 4.03
CA VAL A 125 7.74 4.01 3.41
C VAL A 125 7.38 5.31 4.11
N GLU A 126 7.65 6.42 3.44
CA GLU A 126 7.25 7.75 3.89
C GLU A 126 5.88 8.13 3.33
N PHE A 127 4.97 8.56 4.19
CA PHE A 127 3.64 8.96 3.78
C PHE A 127 3.02 9.97 4.76
N VAL A 128 1.94 10.61 4.32
CA VAL A 128 1.27 11.75 4.94
C VAL A 128 2.12 13.02 4.95
N SER A 129 3.20 13.08 5.74
CA SER A 129 4.18 14.18 5.83
C SER A 129 3.58 15.59 5.67
N VAL A 130 2.42 15.86 6.28
CA VAL A 130 1.75 17.16 6.18
C VAL A 130 2.41 18.17 7.10
N ASN A 131 2.38 19.44 6.72
CA ASN A 131 2.92 20.49 7.57
C ASN A 131 2.08 20.56 8.86
N PRO A 132 2.71 20.75 10.03
CA PRO A 132 2.04 20.74 11.33
C PRO A 132 1.29 22.05 11.60
N THR A 133 0.48 22.51 10.64
CA THR A 133 -0.19 23.82 10.67
C THR A 133 -1.70 23.72 10.86
N GLY A 134 -2.25 22.51 10.93
CA GLY A 134 -3.67 22.28 11.13
C GLY A 134 -4.07 20.80 11.02
N PRO A 135 -5.35 20.48 11.19
CA PRO A 135 -5.86 19.11 11.14
C PRO A 135 -5.74 18.50 9.74
N MET A 136 -5.75 17.16 9.68
CA MET A 136 -5.70 16.46 8.40
C MET A 136 -7.01 16.58 7.64
N HIS A 137 -6.95 16.61 6.30
CA HIS A 137 -8.12 16.65 5.43
C HIS A 137 -8.21 15.40 4.55
N LEU A 138 -9.33 15.21 3.86
CA LEU A 138 -9.57 14.02 3.02
C LEU A 138 -8.45 13.65 2.04
N GLY A 139 -7.78 14.62 1.42
CA GLY A 139 -6.62 14.36 0.56
C GLY A 139 -5.49 13.61 1.28
N HIS A 140 -5.30 13.87 2.57
CA HIS A 140 -4.33 13.20 3.43
C HIS A 140 -4.82 11.82 3.87
N VAL A 141 -6.15 11.62 3.99
CA VAL A 141 -6.74 10.32 4.34
C VAL A 141 -6.39 9.26 3.30
N ARG A 142 -6.48 9.58 2.01
CA ARG A 142 -6.10 8.63 0.95
C ARG A 142 -4.61 8.32 0.97
N ASN A 143 -3.79 9.33 1.22
CA ASN A 143 -2.34 9.16 1.36
C ASN A 143 -2.02 8.23 2.56
N ALA A 144 -2.63 8.48 3.71
CA ALA A 144 -2.52 7.66 4.91
C ALA A 144 -2.93 6.19 4.67
N ALA A 145 -4.13 5.97 4.11
CA ALA A 145 -4.64 4.63 3.83
C ALA A 145 -3.77 3.88 2.81
N PHE A 146 -3.28 4.57 1.76
CA PHE A 146 -2.40 3.96 0.77
C PHE A 146 -1.02 3.60 1.34
N GLY A 147 -0.37 4.56 2.02
CA GLY A 147 0.98 4.38 2.55
C GLY A 147 1.02 3.28 3.60
N ASP A 148 0.05 3.26 4.50
CA ASP A 148 -0.04 2.22 5.53
C ASP A 148 -0.36 0.83 4.95
N ALA A 149 -1.29 0.74 3.97
CA ALA A 149 -1.58 -0.53 3.31
C ALA A 149 -0.40 -1.05 2.47
N LEU A 150 0.37 -0.15 1.83
CA LEU A 150 1.59 -0.53 1.13
C LEU A 150 2.66 -1.03 2.12
N ALA A 151 2.84 -0.35 3.24
CA ALA A 151 3.77 -0.78 4.28
C ALA A 151 3.39 -2.16 4.84
N SER A 152 2.11 -2.38 5.13
CA SER A 152 1.60 -3.68 5.60
C SER A 152 1.73 -4.78 4.54
N LEU A 153 1.53 -4.46 3.26
CA LEU A 153 1.72 -5.41 2.15
C LEU A 153 3.19 -5.82 2.01
N LEU A 154 4.12 -4.89 2.16
CA LEU A 154 5.56 -5.16 2.09
C LEU A 154 6.02 -5.99 3.30
N ASP A 155 5.54 -5.71 4.51
CA ASP A 155 5.77 -6.57 5.69
C ASP A 155 5.27 -8.00 5.44
N TYR A 156 4.04 -8.11 4.90
CA TYR A 156 3.44 -9.40 4.59
C TYR A 156 4.19 -10.16 3.47
N ALA A 157 4.93 -9.44 2.63
CA ALA A 157 5.82 -9.99 1.61
C ALA A 157 7.28 -10.23 2.07
N GLY A 158 7.57 -10.02 3.36
CA GLY A 158 8.85 -10.38 3.97
C GLY A 158 9.91 -9.27 4.00
N HIS A 159 9.52 -8.01 3.83
CA HIS A 159 10.41 -6.85 4.00
C HIS A 159 10.46 -6.37 5.47
N GLU A 160 11.59 -5.77 5.89
CA GLU A 160 11.68 -5.03 7.16
C GLU A 160 11.24 -3.57 6.90
N VAL A 161 9.99 -3.26 7.18
CA VAL A 161 9.38 -1.97 6.81
C VAL A 161 9.44 -0.96 7.96
N THR A 162 9.77 0.29 7.64
CA THR A 162 9.60 1.46 8.52
C THR A 162 8.58 2.42 7.93
N ARG A 163 7.50 2.69 8.67
CA ARG A 163 6.53 3.76 8.40
C ARG A 163 7.08 5.07 8.92
N GLU A 164 7.35 6.01 8.04
CA GLU A 164 7.98 7.29 8.39
C GLU A 164 7.09 8.48 8.06
N TYR A 165 7.08 9.45 8.97
CA TYR A 165 6.45 10.75 8.77
C TYR A 165 7.52 11.83 8.82
N TYR A 166 7.61 12.66 7.78
CA TYR A 166 8.47 13.84 7.77
C TYR A 166 7.73 15.08 8.28
N ILE A 167 8.25 15.69 9.35
CA ILE A 167 7.71 16.91 9.95
C ILE A 167 8.45 18.12 9.39
N ASN A 168 7.73 18.93 8.60
CA ASN A 168 8.22 20.21 8.08
C ASN A 168 8.11 21.32 9.15
N ASP A 169 8.92 21.22 10.20
CA ASP A 169 9.00 22.16 11.33
C ASP A 169 10.20 23.12 11.23
N GLY A 170 10.89 23.14 10.09
CA GLY A 170 12.01 24.04 9.79
C GLY A 170 11.60 25.35 9.12
N GLY A 171 10.44 25.40 8.46
CA GLY A 171 10.04 26.52 7.59
C GLY A 171 9.35 27.71 8.29
N ALA A 172 9.06 28.77 7.51
CA ALA A 172 8.39 29.97 8.00
C ALA A 172 6.90 29.75 8.36
N GLN A 173 6.27 28.67 7.87
CA GLN A 173 4.86 28.38 8.15
C GLN A 173 4.59 28.10 9.63
N VAL A 174 5.54 27.50 10.35
CA VAL A 174 5.38 27.29 11.81
C VAL A 174 5.49 28.59 12.61
N ASP A 175 6.17 29.62 12.09
CA ASP A 175 6.16 30.94 12.71
C ASP A 175 4.81 31.63 12.50
N VAL A 176 4.20 31.44 11.32
CA VAL A 176 2.83 31.92 11.04
C VAL A 176 1.82 31.21 11.94
N LEU A 177 1.97 29.91 12.16
CA LEU A 177 1.18 29.15 13.14
C LEU A 177 1.35 29.72 14.55
N ALA A 178 2.59 29.96 14.99
CA ALA A 178 2.87 30.52 16.30
C ALA A 178 2.17 31.87 16.51
N ARG A 179 2.25 32.77 15.51
CA ARG A 179 1.54 34.06 15.54
C ARG A 179 0.03 33.87 15.61
N SER A 180 -0.51 32.91 14.88
CA SER A 180 -1.96 32.60 14.87
C SER A 180 -2.44 32.07 16.22
N VAL A 181 -1.66 31.20 16.87
CA VAL A 181 -1.93 30.70 18.23
C VAL A 181 -1.82 31.83 19.26
N TYR A 182 -0.83 32.72 19.12
CA TYR A 182 -0.71 33.90 19.98
C TYR A 182 -1.96 34.81 19.90
N LEU A 183 -2.53 35.00 18.71
CA LEU A 183 -3.80 35.71 18.56
C LEU A 183 -4.95 35.00 19.29
N ARG A 184 -5.06 33.66 19.19
CA ARG A 184 -6.06 32.89 19.96
C ARG A 184 -5.80 32.95 21.48
N TYR A 185 -4.56 33.03 21.92
CA TYR A 185 -4.19 33.25 23.32
C TYR A 185 -4.63 34.62 23.85
N LEU A 186 -4.50 35.67 23.03
CA LEU A 186 -5.01 37.00 23.37
C LEU A 186 -6.55 37.02 23.40
N GLU A 187 -7.21 36.34 22.46
CA GLU A 187 -8.66 36.15 22.45
C GLU A 187 -9.15 35.43 23.71
N ALA A 188 -8.43 34.40 24.17
CA ALA A 188 -8.72 33.71 25.43
C ALA A 188 -8.56 34.62 26.67
N HIS A 189 -7.85 35.75 26.57
CA HIS A 189 -7.78 36.82 27.57
C HIS A 189 -8.86 37.90 27.40
N GLY A 190 -9.82 37.70 26.49
CA GLY A 190 -10.89 38.65 26.20
C GLY A 190 -10.43 39.86 25.40
N ARG A 191 -9.28 39.79 24.72
CA ARG A 191 -8.83 40.84 23.79
C ARG A 191 -9.53 40.67 22.44
N GLU A 192 -9.90 41.79 21.83
CA GLU A 192 -10.31 41.79 20.42
C GLU A 192 -9.07 41.59 19.55
N VAL A 193 -9.08 40.55 18.72
CA VAL A 193 -7.98 40.22 17.80
C VAL A 193 -8.45 40.24 16.36
N ARG A 194 -7.52 40.52 15.44
CA ARG A 194 -7.76 40.42 13.99
C ARG A 194 -6.71 39.50 13.40
N PHE A 195 -7.18 38.54 12.62
CA PHE A 195 -6.32 37.67 11.82
C PHE A 195 -5.97 38.38 10.52
N GLU A 196 -4.70 38.71 10.33
CA GLU A 196 -4.21 39.28 9.08
C GLU A 196 -4.17 38.24 7.96
N ASP A 197 -4.22 38.70 6.71
CA ASP A 197 -4.12 37.85 5.54
C ASP A 197 -2.80 37.04 5.59
N GLY A 198 -2.92 35.71 5.46
CA GLY A 198 -1.79 34.79 5.54
C GLY A 198 -1.60 34.12 6.91
N THR A 199 -2.32 34.54 7.95
CA THR A 199 -2.42 33.79 9.22
C THR A 199 -3.39 32.61 9.12
N TYR A 200 -3.44 31.77 10.15
CA TYR A 200 -4.37 30.64 10.25
C TYR A 200 -5.54 31.00 11.19
N PRO A 201 -6.71 31.41 10.68
CA PRO A 201 -7.83 31.85 11.51
C PRO A 201 -8.73 30.71 11.99
N GLY A 202 -8.41 29.45 11.69
CA GLY A 202 -9.32 28.33 11.90
C GLY A 202 -9.70 28.12 13.38
N ASP A 203 -10.92 27.65 13.62
CA ASP A 203 -11.44 27.41 14.97
C ASP A 203 -10.70 26.30 15.71
N TYR A 204 -10.01 25.41 14.97
CA TYR A 204 -9.15 24.37 15.54
C TYR A 204 -8.01 24.93 16.41
N LEU A 205 -7.64 26.21 16.27
CA LEU A 205 -6.62 26.86 17.11
C LEU A 205 -7.18 27.48 18.40
N VAL A 206 -8.51 27.57 18.59
CA VAL A 206 -9.11 28.17 19.79
C VAL A 206 -8.66 27.43 21.05
N ALA A 207 -8.82 26.10 21.06
CA ALA A 207 -8.39 25.25 22.18
C ALA A 207 -6.87 25.32 22.42
N VAL A 208 -6.08 25.57 21.36
CA VAL A 208 -4.62 25.71 21.46
C VAL A 208 -4.25 27.03 22.15
N GLY A 209 -4.92 28.12 21.81
CA GLY A 209 -4.76 29.42 22.48
C GLY A 209 -5.18 29.39 23.96
N GLU A 210 -6.28 28.70 24.27
CA GLU A 210 -6.72 28.46 25.65
C GLU A 210 -5.71 27.62 26.45
N ALA A 211 -5.15 26.56 25.82
CA ALA A 211 -4.11 25.74 26.43
C ALA A 211 -2.83 26.54 26.67
N LEU A 212 -2.43 27.43 25.75
CA LEU A 212 -1.29 28.32 25.94
C LEU A 212 -1.53 29.26 27.14
N LYS A 213 -2.73 29.84 27.24
CA LYS A 213 -3.11 30.67 28.39
C LYS A 213 -3.04 29.91 29.70
N ALA A 214 -3.50 28.66 29.73
CA ALA A 214 -3.41 27.82 30.92
C ALA A 214 -1.96 27.55 31.33
N GLU A 215 -1.04 27.46 30.38
CA GLU A 215 0.38 27.19 30.63
C GLU A 215 1.16 28.42 31.10
N VAL A 216 1.01 29.55 30.41
CA VAL A 216 1.84 30.75 30.66
C VAL A 216 1.13 31.89 31.38
N GLY A 217 -0.16 31.74 31.71
CA GLY A 217 -0.95 32.80 32.32
C GLY A 217 -1.05 34.01 31.39
N ASP A 218 -0.80 35.20 31.93
CA ASP A 218 -0.78 36.48 31.19
C ASP A 218 0.63 36.92 30.78
N ALA A 219 1.66 36.08 30.96
CA ALA A 219 3.07 36.44 30.79
C ALA A 219 3.43 36.99 29.41
N TYR A 220 2.68 36.64 28.37
CA TYR A 220 2.91 37.12 27.00
C TYR A 220 1.97 38.25 26.57
N VAL A 221 1.00 38.65 27.41
CA VAL A 221 0.11 39.77 27.08
C VAL A 221 0.93 41.06 26.95
N ASP A 222 0.72 41.78 25.85
CA ASP A 222 1.38 43.04 25.51
C ASP A 222 2.93 42.95 25.43
N GLN A 223 3.48 41.74 25.28
CA GLN A 223 4.91 41.52 25.10
C GLN A 223 5.31 41.53 23.61
N ASN A 224 6.57 41.88 23.36
CA ASN A 224 7.17 41.84 22.02
C ASN A 224 7.30 40.39 21.50
N GLU A 225 7.28 40.24 20.18
CA GLU A 225 7.34 38.94 19.50
C GLU A 225 8.53 38.07 19.93
N ASP A 226 9.70 38.68 20.10
CA ASP A 226 10.93 37.98 20.52
C ASP A 226 10.82 37.28 21.89
N VAL A 227 9.87 37.70 22.74
CA VAL A 227 9.67 37.14 24.08
C VAL A 227 8.96 35.78 24.01
N TRP A 228 8.03 35.62 23.07
CA TRP A 228 7.13 34.47 23.03
C TRP A 228 7.30 33.60 21.79
N LEU A 229 7.78 34.14 20.65
CA LEU A 229 7.75 33.45 19.36
C LEU A 229 8.40 32.05 19.42
N LYS A 230 9.61 31.95 19.98
CA LYS A 230 10.32 30.67 20.05
C LYS A 230 9.53 29.61 20.84
N HIS A 231 9.02 29.99 22.01
CA HIS A 231 8.28 29.07 22.86
C HIS A 231 6.93 28.70 22.23
N VAL A 232 6.17 29.70 21.76
CA VAL A 232 4.87 29.50 21.14
C VAL A 232 5.00 28.68 19.85
N ARG A 233 6.09 28.82 19.09
CA ARG A 233 6.39 27.98 17.92
C ARG A 233 6.55 26.51 18.29
N GLU A 234 7.33 26.20 19.31
CA GLU A 234 7.51 24.82 19.80
C GLU A 234 6.19 24.28 20.35
N PHE A 235 5.52 25.02 21.25
CA PHE A 235 4.21 24.66 21.79
C PHE A 235 3.16 24.40 20.70
N SER A 236 3.04 25.30 19.71
CA SER A 236 2.02 25.18 18.66
C SER A 236 2.30 23.99 17.74
N THR A 237 3.56 23.77 17.39
CA THR A 237 3.97 22.63 16.55
C THR A 237 3.69 21.31 17.26
N ASP A 238 4.04 21.20 18.54
CA ASP A 238 3.78 19.99 19.34
C ASP A 238 2.28 19.70 19.46
N ARG A 239 1.46 20.74 19.68
CA ARG A 239 0.00 20.61 19.73
C ARG A 239 -0.60 20.17 18.39
N MET A 240 -0.16 20.74 17.27
CA MET A 240 -0.63 20.33 15.94
C MET A 240 -0.16 18.92 15.58
N MET A 241 1.07 18.54 15.93
CA MET A 241 1.54 17.17 15.76
C MET A 241 0.75 16.18 16.60
N GLN A 242 0.30 16.55 17.80
CA GLN A 242 -0.58 15.69 18.59
C GLN A 242 -1.93 15.49 17.89
N VAL A 243 -2.55 16.55 17.36
CA VAL A 243 -3.80 16.45 16.57
C VAL A 243 -3.62 15.52 15.37
N ILE A 244 -2.52 15.66 14.63
CA ILE A 244 -2.21 14.79 13.47
C ILE A 244 -2.04 13.33 13.92
N LYS A 245 -1.34 13.08 15.04
CA LYS A 245 -1.18 11.73 15.59
C LYS A 245 -2.50 11.11 16.01
N ASP A 246 -3.38 11.89 16.64
CA ASP A 246 -4.71 11.45 17.05
C ASP A 246 -5.59 11.15 15.83
N ASP A 247 -5.55 11.99 14.79
CA ASP A 247 -6.21 11.76 13.51
C ASP A 247 -5.73 10.43 12.85
N LEU A 248 -4.40 10.21 12.79
CA LEU A 248 -3.85 8.97 12.26
C LEU A 248 -4.27 7.75 13.08
N ALA A 249 -4.23 7.85 14.41
CA ALA A 249 -4.66 6.78 15.31
C ALA A 249 -6.15 6.46 15.15
N ALA A 250 -7.00 7.46 14.92
CA ALA A 250 -8.43 7.26 14.63
C ALA A 250 -8.64 6.48 13.30
N LEU A 251 -7.73 6.63 12.33
CA LEU A 251 -7.69 5.83 11.10
C LEU A 251 -6.95 4.48 11.28
N GLY A 252 -6.49 4.14 12.48
CA GLY A 252 -5.71 2.93 12.74
C GLY A 252 -4.30 2.95 12.14
N VAL A 253 -3.75 4.13 11.83
CA VAL A 253 -2.39 4.30 11.31
C VAL A 253 -1.45 4.65 12.45
N VAL A 254 -0.34 3.91 12.56
CA VAL A 254 0.74 4.18 13.51
C VAL A 254 2.05 4.30 12.74
N MET A 255 2.78 5.39 12.98
CA MET A 255 4.11 5.61 12.38
C MET A 255 5.19 5.04 13.28
N ASP A 256 6.22 4.44 12.69
CA ASP A 256 7.38 3.92 13.40
C ASP A 256 8.38 5.05 13.73
N ASN A 257 8.48 6.04 12.84
CA ASN A 257 9.35 7.20 13.03
C ASN A 257 8.69 8.52 12.61
N TYR A 258 8.94 9.56 13.39
CA TYR A 258 8.63 10.95 13.05
C TYR A 258 9.95 11.72 12.91
N PHE A 259 10.32 12.07 11.68
CA PHE A 259 11.57 12.77 11.38
C PHE A 259 11.34 14.28 11.33
N SER A 260 12.01 15.03 12.20
CA SER A 260 11.91 16.50 12.24
C SER A 260 12.92 17.15 11.27
N GLU A 261 12.44 18.02 10.38
CA GLU A 261 13.32 18.84 9.53
C GLU A 261 14.26 19.70 10.37
N LYS A 262 13.77 20.27 11.48
CA LYS A 262 14.58 21.07 12.43
C LYS A 262 15.82 20.30 12.91
N SER A 263 15.77 18.98 12.98
CA SER A 263 16.91 18.14 13.37
C SER A 263 18.08 18.15 12.37
N LEU A 264 17.87 18.63 11.14
CA LEU A 264 18.91 18.78 10.12
C LEU A 264 19.67 20.11 10.25
N TYR A 265 19.01 21.16 10.71
CA TYR A 265 19.62 22.49 10.79
C TYR A 265 20.56 22.59 12.00
N GLY A 266 21.75 23.15 11.78
CA GLY A 266 22.75 23.37 12.83
C GLY A 266 23.45 22.10 13.32
N THR A 267 23.25 20.95 12.67
CA THR A 267 23.88 19.66 13.04
C THR A 267 25.02 19.25 12.12
N GLY A 268 25.24 19.97 11.02
CA GLY A 268 26.23 19.60 10.00
C GLY A 268 25.77 18.52 9.03
N LYS A 269 24.56 17.96 9.20
CA LYS A 269 24.01 16.92 8.32
C LYS A 269 23.79 17.39 6.89
N ILE A 270 23.28 18.62 6.73
CA ILE A 270 23.09 19.22 5.40
C ILE A 270 24.44 19.42 4.73
N GLU A 271 25.39 20.01 5.44
CA GLU A 271 26.74 20.24 4.96
C GLU A 271 27.42 18.92 4.56
N GLY A 272 27.31 17.88 5.39
CA GLY A 272 27.87 16.57 5.13
C GLY A 272 27.30 15.89 3.88
N ALA A 273 25.97 15.95 3.69
CA ALA A 273 25.33 15.39 2.50
C ALA A 273 25.77 16.12 1.22
N ILE A 274 25.87 17.45 1.27
CA ILE A 274 26.35 18.24 0.13
C ILE A 274 27.84 18.02 -0.13
N GLU A 275 28.67 17.81 0.91
CA GLU A 275 30.08 17.48 0.75
C GLU A 275 30.26 16.12 0.07
N SER A 276 29.45 15.12 0.45
CA SER A 276 29.43 13.81 -0.23
C SER A 276 29.17 13.94 -1.74
N LEU A 277 28.21 14.78 -2.15
CA LEU A 277 27.99 15.08 -3.57
C LEU A 277 29.16 15.83 -4.20
N ARG A 278 29.83 16.71 -3.44
CA ARG A 278 30.98 17.48 -3.93
C ARG A 278 32.19 16.57 -4.17
N ASP A 279 32.45 15.62 -3.28
CA ASP A 279 33.52 14.62 -3.42
C ASP A 279 33.31 13.74 -4.65
N LYS A 280 32.04 13.49 -5.02
CA LYS A 280 31.66 12.82 -6.28
C LYS A 280 31.76 13.73 -7.52
N GLY A 281 32.15 15.00 -7.36
CA GLY A 281 32.25 15.98 -8.45
C GLY A 281 30.89 16.44 -9.01
N LEU A 282 29.81 16.25 -8.25
CA LEU A 282 28.44 16.57 -8.67
C LEU A 282 28.00 17.97 -8.27
N ILE A 283 28.75 18.65 -7.41
CA ILE A 283 28.51 20.06 -7.05
C ILE A 283 29.46 20.97 -7.82
N TYR A 284 28.93 21.96 -8.54
CA TYR A 284 29.72 22.89 -9.35
C TYR A 284 29.09 24.29 -9.39
N LYS A 285 29.85 25.28 -9.89
CA LYS A 285 29.31 26.61 -10.19
C LYS A 285 28.90 26.71 -11.65
N GLY A 286 27.69 27.20 -11.90
CA GLY A 286 27.19 27.38 -13.26
C GLY A 286 25.95 28.27 -13.33
N THR A 287 25.53 28.57 -14.55
CA THR A 287 24.35 29.42 -14.83
C THR A 287 23.26 28.55 -15.45
N LEU A 288 22.05 28.62 -14.89
CA LEU A 288 20.89 27.90 -15.41
C LEU A 288 20.31 28.63 -16.62
N GLU A 289 19.75 27.86 -17.55
CA GLU A 289 18.92 28.42 -18.62
C GLU A 289 17.65 29.06 -18.06
N PRO A 290 17.08 30.05 -18.75
CA PRO A 290 15.81 30.64 -18.35
C PRO A 290 14.71 29.57 -18.25
N PRO A 291 13.74 29.72 -17.33
CA PRO A 291 12.65 28.78 -17.18
C PRO A 291 11.91 28.59 -18.51
N LYS A 292 11.56 27.34 -18.83
CA LYS A 292 10.68 27.05 -19.98
C LYS A 292 9.29 27.64 -19.70
N GLY A 293 8.93 28.75 -20.34
CA GLY A 293 7.64 29.40 -20.17
C GLY A 293 7.76 30.92 -20.00
N LYS A 294 6.90 31.51 -19.14
CA LYS A 294 6.98 32.94 -18.82
C LYS A 294 8.20 33.18 -17.94
N VAL A 295 9.23 33.80 -18.53
CA VAL A 295 10.40 34.28 -17.80
C VAL A 295 9.92 35.37 -16.82
N PRO A 296 10.18 35.23 -15.50
CA PRO A 296 9.91 36.29 -14.54
C PRO A 296 10.56 37.62 -14.99
N GLU A 297 9.90 38.75 -14.77
CA GLU A 297 10.43 40.07 -15.17
C GLU A 297 11.78 40.39 -14.51
N ASP A 298 12.08 39.73 -13.40
CA ASP A 298 13.30 39.82 -12.58
C ASP A 298 14.32 38.69 -12.85
N TRP A 299 14.14 37.88 -13.91
CA TRP A 299 15.10 36.83 -14.22
C TRP A 299 16.37 37.40 -14.88
N GLU A 300 17.51 37.18 -14.25
CA GLU A 300 18.82 37.46 -14.82
C GLU A 300 19.73 36.21 -14.76
N PRO A 301 20.56 35.95 -15.79
CA PRO A 301 21.55 34.89 -15.74
C PRO A 301 22.54 35.17 -14.60
N ARG A 302 22.59 34.28 -13.61
CA ARG A 302 23.51 34.37 -12.48
C ARG A 302 24.20 33.04 -12.22
N GLU A 303 25.49 33.12 -11.93
CA GLU A 303 26.28 31.97 -11.50
C GLU A 303 25.80 31.54 -10.11
N GLN A 304 25.50 30.25 -9.98
CA GLN A 304 24.92 29.63 -8.77
C GLN A 304 25.65 28.32 -8.48
N THR A 305 25.59 27.88 -7.22
CA THR A 305 26.05 26.54 -6.85
C THR A 305 24.97 25.52 -7.20
N LEU A 306 25.29 24.63 -8.12
CA LEU A 306 24.38 23.67 -8.73
C LEU A 306 24.78 22.24 -8.38
N PHE A 307 23.77 21.41 -8.15
CA PHE A 307 23.89 19.95 -8.18
C PHE A 307 23.61 19.46 -9.60
N ARG A 308 24.55 18.69 -10.15
CA ARG A 308 24.48 18.04 -11.46
C ARG A 308 23.49 16.86 -11.47
N SER A 309 22.23 17.14 -11.17
CA SER A 309 21.17 16.14 -11.10
C SER A 309 20.83 15.53 -12.48
N THR A 310 21.13 16.23 -13.58
CA THR A 310 20.94 15.70 -14.94
C THR A 310 21.77 14.46 -15.23
N ALA A 311 22.92 14.29 -14.57
CA ALA A 311 23.73 13.07 -14.65
C ALA A 311 23.01 11.83 -14.07
N HIS A 312 21.94 12.06 -13.30
CA HIS A 312 21.12 11.04 -12.64
C HIS A 312 19.65 11.06 -13.12
N GLY A 313 19.38 11.63 -14.30
CA GLY A 313 18.07 11.54 -14.96
C GLY A 313 17.07 12.66 -14.62
N ASP A 314 17.51 13.73 -13.96
CA ASP A 314 16.71 14.96 -13.82
C ASP A 314 16.67 15.76 -15.14
N ASP A 315 15.70 16.67 -15.26
CA ASP A 315 15.52 17.49 -16.47
C ASP A 315 16.47 18.70 -16.54
N VAL A 316 16.85 19.23 -15.38
CA VAL A 316 17.73 20.41 -15.23
C VAL A 316 18.46 20.32 -13.91
N ASP A 317 19.73 20.75 -13.91
CA ASP A 317 20.55 20.83 -12.71
C ASP A 317 19.92 21.77 -11.68
N ARG A 318 20.04 21.42 -10.40
CA ARG A 318 19.27 22.06 -9.33
C ARG A 318 20.13 23.00 -8.50
N PRO A 319 19.65 24.23 -8.23
CA PRO A 319 20.33 25.13 -7.30
C PRO A 319 20.21 24.57 -5.89
N ILE A 320 21.35 24.42 -5.23
CA ILE A 320 21.42 23.95 -3.84
C ILE A 320 21.68 25.08 -2.84
N MET A 321 22.19 26.22 -3.30
CA MET A 321 22.50 27.39 -2.47
C MET A 321 21.89 28.67 -3.08
N LYS A 322 21.35 29.54 -2.22
CA LYS A 322 20.82 30.86 -2.57
C LYS A 322 21.95 31.88 -2.69
N SER A 323 21.64 33.06 -3.23
CA SER A 323 22.60 34.14 -3.42
C SER A 323 23.13 34.74 -2.11
N ASP A 324 22.39 34.62 -1.01
CA ASP A 324 22.79 35.06 0.33
C ASP A 324 23.70 34.03 1.06
N GLY A 325 24.04 32.92 0.41
CA GLY A 325 24.84 31.84 0.97
C GLY A 325 24.04 30.81 1.78
N THR A 326 22.74 31.00 1.96
CA THR A 326 21.88 30.03 2.65
C THR A 326 21.47 28.88 1.72
N TRP A 327 21.09 27.75 2.30
CA TRP A 327 20.65 26.57 1.54
C TRP A 327 19.28 26.79 0.87
N THR A 328 19.05 26.16 -0.28
CA THR A 328 17.69 26.04 -0.85
C THR A 328 16.92 24.95 -0.11
N TYR A 329 15.59 24.92 -0.26
CA TYR A 329 14.75 23.85 0.31
C TYR A 329 15.11 22.45 -0.20
N PHE A 330 15.86 22.34 -1.30
CA PHE A 330 16.28 21.06 -1.82
C PHE A 330 17.47 20.46 -1.06
N ALA A 331 18.30 21.29 -0.40
CA ALA A 331 19.42 20.79 0.39
C ALA A 331 18.98 19.98 1.62
N PRO A 332 18.01 20.39 2.46
CA PRO A 332 17.51 19.56 3.55
C PRO A 332 16.86 18.28 3.02
N ASP A 333 16.17 18.31 1.87
CA ASP A 333 15.62 17.09 1.26
C ASP A 333 16.72 16.08 0.88
N ILE A 334 17.82 16.56 0.28
CA ILE A 334 19.01 15.74 0.00
C ILE A 334 19.58 15.16 1.29
N ALA A 335 19.72 15.98 2.32
CA ALA A 335 20.27 15.57 3.61
C ALA A 335 19.39 14.53 4.31
N TYR A 336 18.07 14.71 4.24
CA TYR A 336 17.10 13.78 4.79
C TYR A 336 17.16 12.42 4.08
N HIS A 337 17.25 12.41 2.75
CA HIS A 337 17.40 11.16 2.01
C HIS A 337 18.76 10.51 2.24
N HIS A 338 19.82 11.31 2.43
CA HIS A 338 21.11 10.79 2.86
C HIS A 338 21.02 10.10 4.22
N ASP A 339 20.32 10.69 5.19
CA ASP A 339 20.08 10.09 6.51
C ASP A 339 19.33 8.74 6.38
N LYS A 340 18.31 8.64 5.51
CA LYS A 340 17.65 7.36 5.21
C LYS A 340 18.66 6.31 4.70
N LEU A 341 19.57 6.69 3.81
CA LEU A 341 20.62 5.78 3.31
C LEU A 341 21.61 5.37 4.41
N GLU A 342 22.03 6.31 5.27
CA GLU A 342 22.91 6.03 6.41
C GLU A 342 22.24 5.11 7.44
N ARG A 343 20.90 5.15 7.58
CA ARG A 343 20.11 4.21 8.38
C ARG A 343 20.01 2.80 7.76
N GLY A 344 20.54 2.60 6.55
CA GLY A 344 20.69 1.29 5.91
C GLY A 344 19.46 0.82 5.14
N PHE A 345 18.54 1.71 4.78
CA PHE A 345 17.41 1.34 3.91
C PHE A 345 17.91 1.00 2.50
N THR A 346 17.51 -0.16 1.99
CA THR A 346 17.86 -0.65 0.65
C THR A 346 16.82 -0.27 -0.39
N GLN A 347 15.66 0.23 0.03
CA GLN A 347 14.61 0.76 -0.83
C GLN A 347 13.89 1.91 -0.12
N LEU A 348 13.63 2.98 -0.87
CA LEU A 348 12.88 4.14 -0.38
C LEU A 348 11.58 4.28 -1.17
N ILE A 349 10.48 4.53 -0.48
CA ILE A 349 9.17 4.79 -1.08
C ILE A 349 8.59 6.06 -0.48
N ASP A 350 8.36 7.07 -1.30
CA ASP A 350 7.69 8.31 -0.89
C ASP A 350 6.27 8.35 -1.47
N VAL A 351 5.28 8.59 -0.62
CA VAL A 351 3.88 8.75 -1.01
C VAL A 351 3.51 10.22 -0.98
N LEU A 352 3.40 10.84 -2.15
CA LEU A 352 3.19 12.28 -2.31
C LEU A 352 1.85 12.60 -2.97
N GLY A 353 1.36 13.83 -2.79
CA GLY A 353 0.21 14.34 -3.56
C GLY A 353 0.54 14.52 -5.05
N ALA A 354 -0.45 14.40 -5.93
CA ALA A 354 -0.27 14.55 -7.38
C ALA A 354 0.29 15.92 -7.81
N ASP A 355 0.12 16.96 -7.00
CA ASP A 355 0.70 18.29 -7.16
C ASP A 355 2.24 18.30 -7.05
N HIS A 356 2.83 17.25 -6.48
CA HIS A 356 4.28 17.09 -6.33
C HIS A 356 4.93 16.35 -7.52
N GLY A 357 4.21 16.11 -8.61
CA GLY A 357 4.75 15.39 -9.79
C GLY A 357 6.03 15.99 -10.37
N GLY A 358 6.18 17.32 -10.32
CA GLY A 358 7.41 18.02 -10.74
C GLY A 358 8.61 17.89 -9.79
N TYR A 359 8.41 17.25 -8.63
CA TYR A 359 9.42 16.96 -7.62
C TYR A 359 10.01 15.56 -7.76
N VAL A 360 9.33 14.65 -8.46
CA VAL A 360 9.72 13.23 -8.54
C VAL A 360 11.13 13.05 -9.11
N LYS A 361 11.42 13.63 -10.28
CA LYS A 361 12.71 13.42 -10.96
C LYS A 361 13.90 13.93 -10.15
N ARG A 362 13.76 15.10 -9.52
CA ARG A 362 14.87 15.68 -8.74
C ARG A 362 15.19 14.86 -7.49
N MET A 363 14.17 14.33 -6.82
CA MET A 363 14.36 13.47 -5.65
C MET A 363 14.99 12.12 -6.04
N LYS A 364 14.52 11.50 -7.13
CA LYS A 364 15.13 10.28 -7.66
C LYS A 364 16.59 10.50 -8.06
N ALA A 365 16.89 11.64 -8.68
CA ALA A 365 18.26 12.01 -9.03
C ALA A 365 19.15 12.21 -7.79
N ALA A 366 18.63 12.85 -6.73
CA ALA A 366 19.34 13.00 -5.47
C ALA A 366 19.66 11.63 -4.84
N VAL A 367 18.66 10.75 -4.67
CA VAL A 367 18.88 9.41 -4.09
C VAL A 367 19.83 8.59 -4.95
N SER A 368 19.69 8.62 -6.27
CA SER A 368 20.61 7.94 -7.19
C SER A 368 22.05 8.43 -7.03
N ALA A 369 22.26 9.74 -6.93
CA ALA A 369 23.59 10.31 -6.73
C ALA A 369 24.20 9.94 -5.38
N MET A 370 23.40 9.95 -4.30
CA MET A 370 23.88 9.62 -2.97
C MET A 370 24.22 8.14 -2.83
N SER A 371 23.41 7.26 -3.42
CA SER A 371 23.55 5.79 -3.35
C SER A 371 24.35 5.16 -4.49
N ASP A 372 24.92 5.95 -5.40
CA ASP A 372 25.58 5.45 -6.63
C ASP A 372 24.67 4.53 -7.47
N GLY A 373 23.36 4.81 -7.45
CA GLY A 373 22.33 4.05 -8.15
C GLY A 373 21.97 2.71 -7.50
N GLN A 374 22.48 2.39 -6.30
CA GLN A 374 22.23 1.12 -5.62
C GLN A 374 20.85 1.07 -4.94
N VAL A 375 20.36 2.20 -4.43
CA VAL A 375 19.08 2.26 -3.70
C VAL A 375 18.02 2.94 -4.58
N PRO A 376 16.94 2.23 -4.96
CA PRO A 376 15.85 2.83 -5.71
C PRO A 376 14.99 3.72 -4.80
N LEU A 377 14.60 4.89 -5.32
CA LEU A 377 13.49 5.69 -4.81
C LEU A 377 12.26 5.48 -5.71
N ASP A 378 11.21 4.88 -5.16
CA ASP A 378 9.89 4.88 -5.78
C ASP A 378 9.03 6.01 -5.22
N VAL A 379 8.35 6.75 -6.09
CA VAL A 379 7.48 7.86 -5.67
C VAL A 379 6.07 7.57 -6.14
N LYS A 380 5.16 7.37 -5.18
CA LYS A 380 3.75 7.10 -5.42
C LYS A 380 2.96 8.38 -5.32
N LEU A 381 2.44 8.85 -6.45
CA LEU A 381 1.57 10.02 -6.49
C LEU A 381 0.12 9.62 -6.19
N ILE A 382 -0.51 10.31 -5.25
CA ILE A 382 -1.89 10.13 -4.85
C ILE A 382 -2.75 11.21 -5.51
N GLN A 383 -3.72 10.80 -6.32
CA GLN A 383 -4.71 11.72 -6.90
C GLN A 383 -5.75 12.16 -5.88
N LEU A 384 -6.30 13.35 -6.14
CA LEU A 384 -7.35 13.97 -5.33
C LEU A 384 -8.59 13.08 -5.22
N VAL A 385 -9.21 13.14 -4.04
CA VAL A 385 -10.51 12.53 -3.76
C VAL A 385 -11.59 13.58 -3.95
N LYS A 386 -12.66 13.21 -4.66
CA LYS A 386 -13.86 14.02 -4.81
C LYS A 386 -14.93 13.53 -3.86
N LEU A 387 -15.54 14.45 -3.12
CA LEU A 387 -16.61 14.14 -2.18
C LEU A 387 -17.97 14.26 -2.83
N TYR A 388 -18.83 13.30 -2.51
CA TYR A 388 -20.22 13.24 -2.91
C TYR A 388 -21.09 12.88 -1.70
N LYS A 389 -22.34 13.33 -1.73
CA LYS A 389 -23.39 12.91 -0.81
C LYS A 389 -24.68 12.81 -1.60
N ASN A 390 -25.32 11.64 -1.59
CA ASN A 390 -26.48 11.30 -2.42
C ASN A 390 -26.22 11.55 -3.91
N GLY A 391 -25.02 11.21 -4.42
CA GLY A 391 -24.64 11.39 -5.82
C GLY A 391 -24.32 12.83 -6.24
N GLU A 392 -24.52 13.82 -5.37
CA GLU A 392 -24.25 15.23 -5.66
C GLU A 392 -22.89 15.66 -5.08
N PRO A 393 -22.09 16.49 -5.78
CA PRO A 393 -20.82 16.99 -5.27
C PRO A 393 -20.97 17.64 -3.89
N PHE A 394 -20.31 17.04 -2.89
CA PHE A 394 -20.40 17.51 -1.53
C PHE A 394 -19.26 18.49 -1.25
N LYS A 395 -19.61 19.77 -1.11
CA LYS A 395 -18.72 20.81 -0.62
C LYS A 395 -19.25 21.31 0.72
N MET A 396 -18.57 20.99 1.83
CA MET A 396 -18.84 21.69 3.08
C MET A 396 -18.09 23.03 3.08
N SER A 397 -18.85 24.12 3.17
CA SER A 397 -18.40 25.39 3.74
C SER A 397 -19.62 26.28 3.92
N LYS A 398 -19.88 26.70 5.16
CA LYS A 398 -20.65 27.92 5.47
C LYS A 398 -20.61 28.20 6.98
N ARG A 399 -19.51 28.86 7.38
CA ARG A 399 -19.15 29.57 8.63
C ARG A 399 -17.80 29.03 9.13
N ALA A 400 -16.73 29.85 9.04
CA ALA A 400 -15.35 29.61 9.53
C ALA A 400 -14.33 28.84 8.66
N GLY A 401 -14.60 28.48 7.40
CA GLY A 401 -13.53 28.10 6.45
C GLY A 401 -12.85 26.74 6.65
N THR A 402 -13.49 25.79 7.33
CA THR A 402 -12.97 24.42 7.52
C THR A 402 -13.24 23.52 6.31
N PHE A 403 -12.20 22.80 5.90
CA PHE A 403 -12.24 21.65 4.99
C PHE A 403 -12.81 20.42 5.71
N VAL A 404 -13.27 19.40 4.97
CA VAL A 404 -13.64 18.11 5.58
C VAL A 404 -12.39 17.46 6.14
N THR A 405 -12.36 17.29 7.47
CA THR A 405 -11.22 16.72 8.18
C THR A 405 -11.20 15.19 8.08
N LEU A 406 -10.08 14.57 8.44
CA LEU A 406 -10.01 13.11 8.60
C LEU A 406 -11.01 12.64 9.67
N ALA A 407 -11.01 13.30 10.83
CA ALA A 407 -11.91 12.98 11.94
C ALA A 407 -13.38 12.98 11.49
N ASP A 408 -13.82 14.00 10.73
CA ASP A 408 -15.18 14.07 10.20
C ASP A 408 -15.55 12.82 9.36
N VAL A 409 -14.62 12.34 8.52
CA VAL A 409 -14.86 11.17 7.65
C VAL A 409 -14.94 9.90 8.49
N VAL A 410 -14.01 9.71 9.42
CA VAL A 410 -13.98 8.55 10.31
C VAL A 410 -15.23 8.52 11.20
N ASP A 411 -15.66 9.65 11.75
CA ASP A 411 -16.88 9.73 12.56
C ASP A 411 -18.14 9.42 11.75
N MET A 412 -18.16 9.78 10.46
CA MET A 412 -19.32 9.56 9.59
C MET A 412 -19.47 8.11 9.12
N VAL A 413 -18.38 7.42 8.78
CA VAL A 413 -18.46 6.09 8.13
C VAL A 413 -17.59 5.01 8.77
N GLY A 414 -16.79 5.36 9.77
CA GLY A 414 -15.84 4.47 10.42
C GLY A 414 -14.49 4.36 9.71
N PRO A 415 -13.43 3.94 10.42
CA PRO A 415 -12.08 3.83 9.86
C PRO A 415 -11.99 2.73 8.81
N ASP A 416 -12.61 1.57 9.06
CA ASP A 416 -12.58 0.41 8.16
C ASP A 416 -13.12 0.71 6.76
N VAL A 417 -14.30 1.33 6.68
CA VAL A 417 -14.92 1.75 5.42
C VAL A 417 -14.05 2.78 4.71
N THR A 418 -13.55 3.76 5.47
CA THR A 418 -12.67 4.80 4.94
C THR A 418 -11.44 4.19 4.29
N ARG A 419 -10.73 3.30 4.99
CA ARG A 419 -9.49 2.69 4.50
C ARG A 419 -9.70 1.81 3.29
N PHE A 420 -10.66 0.89 3.35
CA PHE A 420 -10.93 -0.01 2.23
C PHE A 420 -11.30 0.77 0.97
N HIS A 421 -12.20 1.75 1.09
CA HIS A 421 -12.68 2.50 -0.07
C HIS A 421 -11.57 3.29 -0.77
N MET A 422 -10.60 3.83 -0.01
CA MET A 422 -9.43 4.54 -0.57
C MET A 422 -8.56 3.64 -1.47
N LEU A 423 -8.67 2.33 -1.32
CA LEU A 423 -7.90 1.30 -2.03
C LEU A 423 -8.73 0.59 -3.12
N THR A 424 -9.96 1.03 -3.40
CA THR A 424 -10.80 0.50 -4.50
C THR A 424 -10.41 1.06 -5.88
N ARG A 425 -9.36 1.86 -5.97
CA ARG A 425 -8.81 2.43 -7.20
C ARG A 425 -7.29 2.53 -7.10
N LYS A 426 -6.62 2.57 -8.25
CA LYS A 426 -5.20 2.90 -8.33
C LYS A 426 -4.92 4.26 -7.72
N ASN A 427 -3.77 4.44 -7.07
CA ASN A 427 -3.39 5.69 -6.41
C ASN A 427 -3.33 6.88 -7.36
N ASP A 428 -2.93 6.65 -8.61
CA ASP A 428 -2.80 7.64 -9.66
C ASP A 428 -4.12 7.92 -10.42
N ALA A 429 -5.21 7.27 -10.02
CA ALA A 429 -6.55 7.52 -10.56
C ALA A 429 -7.38 8.37 -9.57
N PRO A 430 -8.18 9.34 -10.05
CA PRO A 430 -9.16 10.04 -9.22
C PRO A 430 -10.11 9.05 -8.52
N LEU A 431 -10.50 9.38 -7.29
CA LEU A 431 -11.42 8.57 -6.50
C LEU A 431 -12.63 9.42 -6.11
N ASP A 432 -13.82 8.87 -6.34
CA ASP A 432 -15.06 9.44 -5.85
C ASP A 432 -15.42 8.77 -4.52
N PHE A 433 -15.67 9.57 -3.50
CA PHE A 433 -16.06 9.13 -2.17
C PHE A 433 -17.46 9.68 -1.88
N ASP A 434 -18.46 8.81 -1.98
CA ASP A 434 -19.86 9.13 -1.71
C ASP A 434 -20.27 8.56 -0.36
N PHE A 435 -20.55 9.42 0.62
CA PHE A 435 -20.85 9.01 2.00
C PHE A 435 -22.02 8.03 2.10
N ASP A 436 -23.03 8.17 1.26
CA ASP A 436 -24.20 7.29 1.30
C ASP A 436 -23.84 5.93 0.67
N LYS A 437 -23.17 5.93 -0.49
CA LYS A 437 -22.79 4.67 -1.16
C LYS A 437 -21.82 3.80 -0.37
N VAL A 438 -20.86 4.41 0.33
CA VAL A 438 -19.88 3.64 1.12
C VAL A 438 -20.48 3.04 2.40
N THR A 439 -21.69 3.46 2.78
CA THR A 439 -22.43 2.91 3.93
C THR A 439 -23.60 2.01 3.50
N GLU A 440 -23.87 1.89 2.20
CA GLU A 440 -24.93 1.01 1.70
C GLU A 440 -24.63 -0.46 2.00
N GLN A 441 -25.65 -1.18 2.49
CA GLN A 441 -25.62 -2.63 2.65
C GLN A 441 -25.97 -3.33 1.32
N SER A 442 -25.14 -3.10 0.31
CA SER A 442 -25.37 -3.60 -1.05
C SER A 442 -24.11 -4.26 -1.62
N LYS A 443 -24.30 -5.06 -2.68
CA LYS A 443 -23.18 -5.68 -3.42
C LYS A 443 -22.30 -4.65 -4.16
N ASP A 444 -22.81 -3.43 -4.33
CA ASP A 444 -22.11 -2.33 -5.00
C ASP A 444 -21.17 -1.61 -4.02
N ASN A 445 -21.33 -1.82 -2.71
CA ASN A 445 -20.37 -1.43 -1.69
C ASN A 445 -19.34 -2.57 -1.46
N PRO A 446 -18.09 -2.43 -1.94
CA PRO A 446 -17.12 -3.50 -1.86
C PRO A 446 -16.68 -3.82 -0.43
N VAL A 447 -16.71 -2.83 0.48
CA VAL A 447 -16.37 -3.05 1.89
C VAL A 447 -17.40 -3.96 2.54
N PHE A 448 -18.68 -3.60 2.40
CA PHE A 448 -19.79 -4.41 2.89
C PHE A 448 -19.76 -5.81 2.29
N TYR A 449 -19.52 -5.92 0.98
CA TYR A 449 -19.55 -7.20 0.27
C TYR A 449 -18.51 -8.20 0.78
N VAL A 450 -17.28 -7.71 1.06
CA VAL A 450 -16.18 -8.53 1.62
C VAL A 450 -16.41 -8.83 3.10
N GLN A 451 -16.82 -7.84 3.90
CA GLN A 451 -17.12 -8.05 5.32
C GLN A 451 -18.28 -9.03 5.52
N TYR A 452 -19.32 -8.93 4.68
CA TYR A 452 -20.46 -9.85 4.70
C TYR A 452 -20.06 -11.28 4.35
N ALA A 453 -19.10 -11.47 3.44
CA ALA A 453 -18.52 -12.79 3.18
C ALA A 453 -17.87 -13.36 4.46
N HIS A 454 -17.02 -12.60 5.15
CA HIS A 454 -16.40 -13.04 6.39
C HIS A 454 -17.43 -13.37 7.48
N ALA A 455 -18.35 -12.43 7.77
CA ALA A 455 -19.39 -12.61 8.78
C ALA A 455 -20.32 -13.81 8.50
N ARG A 456 -20.61 -14.09 7.22
CA ARG A 456 -21.38 -15.28 6.83
C ARG A 456 -20.67 -16.57 7.18
N VAL A 457 -19.37 -16.67 6.93
CA VAL A 457 -18.58 -17.84 7.34
C VAL A 457 -18.63 -18.00 8.86
N GLN A 458 -18.38 -16.93 9.59
CA GLN A 458 -18.43 -16.95 11.06
C GLN A 458 -19.82 -17.37 11.58
N SER A 459 -20.90 -16.93 10.93
CA SER A 459 -22.26 -17.36 11.27
C SER A 459 -22.48 -18.87 11.07
N VAL A 460 -21.95 -19.47 10.00
CA VAL A 460 -22.06 -20.92 9.77
C VAL A 460 -21.26 -21.69 10.82
N LEU A 461 -20.03 -21.25 11.12
CA LEU A 461 -19.19 -21.89 12.12
C LEU A 461 -19.88 -21.87 13.50
N ARG A 462 -20.46 -20.73 13.90
CA ARG A 462 -21.24 -20.64 15.15
C ARG A 462 -22.42 -21.60 15.17
N LYS A 463 -23.21 -21.69 14.08
CA LYS A 463 -24.35 -22.62 14.00
C LYS A 463 -23.91 -24.08 14.10
N ALA A 464 -22.84 -24.46 13.41
CA ALA A 464 -22.27 -25.81 13.52
C ALA A 464 -21.81 -26.11 14.96
N ALA A 465 -21.16 -25.14 15.62
CA ALA A 465 -20.75 -25.27 17.02
C ALA A 465 -21.94 -25.41 17.98
N GLU A 466 -23.04 -24.67 17.74
CA GLU A 466 -24.30 -24.80 18.50
C GLU A 466 -24.94 -26.20 18.37
N GLU A 467 -24.73 -26.87 17.23
CA GLU A 467 -25.13 -28.27 16.99
C GLU A 467 -24.14 -29.29 17.58
N GLY A 468 -23.09 -28.83 18.28
CA GLY A 468 -22.07 -29.69 18.90
C GLY A 468 -21.02 -30.21 17.93
N ILE A 469 -20.91 -29.62 16.74
CA ILE A 469 -19.90 -29.95 15.73
C ILE A 469 -18.63 -29.17 16.04
N ASP A 470 -17.48 -29.85 16.08
CA ASP A 470 -16.19 -29.18 16.26
C ASP A 470 -15.81 -28.41 14.99
N THR A 471 -15.58 -27.10 15.16
CA THR A 471 -15.28 -26.14 14.09
C THR A 471 -13.89 -25.52 14.21
N GLU A 472 -13.07 -26.03 15.14
CA GLU A 472 -11.69 -25.58 15.30
C GLU A 472 -10.90 -25.76 14.00
N THR A 473 -10.09 -24.77 13.65
CA THR A 473 -9.35 -24.77 12.37
C THR A 473 -8.45 -26.01 12.25
N ALA A 474 -7.81 -26.42 13.35
CA ALA A 474 -7.00 -27.62 13.42
C ALA A 474 -7.81 -28.91 13.16
N THR A 475 -9.05 -28.98 13.65
CA THR A 475 -9.94 -30.12 13.38
C THR A 475 -10.35 -30.15 11.92
N LEU A 476 -10.77 -29.00 11.37
CA LEU A 476 -11.18 -28.89 9.96
C LEU A 476 -10.06 -29.23 8.98
N ALA A 477 -8.80 -28.96 9.34
CA ALA A 477 -7.62 -29.31 8.54
C ALA A 477 -7.42 -30.82 8.34
N GLU A 478 -7.90 -31.66 9.27
CA GLU A 478 -7.73 -33.11 9.25
C GLU A 478 -8.93 -33.86 8.66
N VAL A 479 -9.98 -33.13 8.24
CA VAL A 479 -11.19 -33.72 7.66
C VAL A 479 -10.91 -34.31 6.28
N ASP A 480 -11.67 -35.36 5.93
CA ASP A 480 -11.69 -35.88 4.57
C ASP A 480 -12.40 -34.91 3.62
N LEU A 481 -11.61 -34.29 2.73
CA LEU A 481 -12.09 -33.35 1.73
C LEU A 481 -12.24 -33.99 0.35
N SER A 482 -12.16 -35.33 0.22
CA SER A 482 -12.27 -36.00 -1.08
C SER A 482 -13.60 -35.74 -1.80
N GLY A 483 -14.64 -35.34 -1.05
CA GLY A 483 -15.95 -34.94 -1.56
C GLY A 483 -16.05 -33.50 -2.07
N LEU A 484 -14.98 -32.71 -1.99
CA LEU A 484 -14.88 -31.38 -2.59
C LEU A 484 -14.50 -31.55 -4.07
N THR A 485 -15.53 -31.74 -4.92
CA THR A 485 -15.35 -32.02 -6.36
C THR A 485 -16.26 -31.16 -7.23
N HIS A 486 -17.24 -30.45 -6.66
CA HIS A 486 -18.16 -29.65 -7.45
C HIS A 486 -17.43 -28.43 -8.03
N GLU A 487 -17.77 -28.04 -9.27
CA GLU A 487 -17.10 -26.96 -10.00
C GLU A 487 -17.03 -25.64 -9.20
N SER A 488 -18.11 -25.28 -8.48
CA SER A 488 -18.16 -24.08 -7.62
C SER A 488 -17.27 -24.18 -6.38
N GLU A 489 -17.07 -25.37 -5.82
CA GLU A 489 -16.14 -25.57 -4.70
C GLU A 489 -14.70 -25.46 -5.18
N LEU A 490 -14.41 -26.09 -6.34
CA LEU A 490 -13.11 -26.01 -6.99
C LEU A 490 -12.78 -24.60 -7.46
N ALA A 491 -13.77 -23.82 -7.92
CA ALA A 491 -13.58 -22.41 -8.28
C ALA A 491 -13.11 -21.57 -7.08
N LEU A 492 -13.73 -21.74 -5.92
CA LEU A 492 -13.30 -21.07 -4.69
C LEU A 492 -11.90 -21.53 -4.25
N ALA A 493 -11.62 -22.84 -4.29
CA ALA A 493 -10.29 -23.36 -3.97
C ALA A 493 -9.19 -22.82 -4.91
N LYS A 494 -9.47 -22.77 -6.22
CA LYS A 494 -8.59 -22.16 -7.22
C LYS A 494 -8.34 -20.68 -6.92
N LYS A 495 -9.38 -19.94 -6.52
CA LYS A 495 -9.21 -18.53 -6.15
C LYS A 495 -8.27 -18.36 -4.96
N LEU A 496 -8.40 -19.21 -3.93
CA LEU A 496 -7.47 -19.24 -2.78
C LEU A 496 -6.02 -19.51 -3.20
N ALA A 497 -5.80 -20.32 -4.25
CA ALA A 497 -4.47 -20.63 -4.77
C ALA A 497 -3.77 -19.41 -5.37
N GLU A 498 -4.52 -18.41 -5.84
CA GLU A 498 -3.97 -17.18 -6.42
C GLU A 498 -3.41 -16.22 -5.37
N TRP A 499 -3.84 -16.33 -4.11
CA TRP A 499 -3.52 -15.36 -3.04
C TRP A 499 -2.01 -15.12 -2.85
N PRO A 500 -1.15 -16.13 -2.66
CA PRO A 500 0.28 -15.90 -2.43
C PRO A 500 0.95 -15.16 -3.59
N ARG A 501 0.60 -15.55 -4.83
CA ARG A 501 1.11 -14.90 -6.04
C ARG A 501 0.60 -13.46 -6.19
N LEU A 502 -0.66 -13.21 -5.85
CA LEU A 502 -1.24 -11.87 -5.88
C LEU A 502 -0.52 -10.94 -4.91
N VAL A 503 -0.23 -11.40 -3.69
CA VAL A 503 0.58 -10.68 -2.70
C VAL A 503 1.94 -10.31 -3.26
N GLU A 504 2.67 -11.30 -3.80
CA GLU A 504 4.00 -11.07 -4.40
C GLU A 504 3.96 -10.05 -5.55
N ILE A 505 2.96 -10.12 -6.43
CA ILE A 505 2.79 -9.17 -7.53
C ILE A 505 2.50 -7.78 -6.99
N ALA A 506 1.56 -7.66 -6.06
CA ALA A 506 1.14 -6.38 -5.50
C ALA A 506 2.29 -5.72 -4.72
N ALA A 507 3.08 -6.49 -3.98
CA ALA A 507 4.28 -6.01 -3.31
C ALA A 507 5.31 -5.53 -4.33
N ARG A 508 5.64 -6.35 -5.34
CA ARG A 508 6.66 -6.01 -6.35
C ARG A 508 6.31 -4.76 -7.19
N THR A 509 5.02 -4.49 -7.42
CA THR A 509 4.58 -3.28 -8.13
C THR A 509 4.18 -2.13 -7.22
N HIS A 510 4.21 -2.33 -5.90
CA HIS A 510 3.71 -1.42 -4.87
C HIS A 510 2.26 -0.96 -5.16
N GLU A 511 1.37 -1.91 -5.44
CA GLU A 511 -0.02 -1.69 -5.82
C GLU A 511 -1.00 -2.35 -4.83
N PRO A 512 -1.17 -1.79 -3.60
CA PRO A 512 -2.02 -2.39 -2.55
C PRO A 512 -3.51 -2.48 -2.93
N HIS A 513 -3.99 -1.67 -3.87
CA HIS A 513 -5.36 -1.76 -4.40
C HIS A 513 -5.70 -3.13 -5.00
N ARG A 514 -4.69 -3.89 -5.46
CA ARG A 514 -4.87 -5.24 -5.97
C ARG A 514 -5.42 -6.21 -4.91
N VAL A 515 -5.07 -5.99 -3.65
CA VAL A 515 -5.60 -6.77 -2.52
C VAL A 515 -7.10 -6.54 -2.39
N ALA A 516 -7.57 -5.28 -2.44
CA ALA A 516 -8.99 -4.96 -2.38
C ALA A 516 -9.79 -5.60 -3.53
N PHE A 517 -9.23 -5.60 -4.76
CA PHE A 517 -9.86 -6.26 -5.91
C PHE A 517 -9.93 -7.77 -5.75
N TYR A 518 -8.83 -8.39 -5.32
CA TYR A 518 -8.80 -9.82 -5.06
C TYR A 518 -9.80 -10.24 -3.98
N LEU A 519 -9.90 -9.49 -2.89
CA LEU A 519 -10.87 -9.77 -1.81
C LEU A 519 -12.31 -9.70 -2.30
N TYR A 520 -12.63 -8.73 -3.15
CA TYR A 520 -13.96 -8.64 -3.75
C TYR A 520 -14.26 -9.86 -4.64
N GLU A 521 -13.31 -10.29 -5.47
CA GLU A 521 -13.46 -11.48 -6.30
C GLU A 521 -13.57 -12.76 -5.46
N LEU A 522 -12.77 -12.92 -4.40
CA LEU A 522 -12.84 -14.06 -3.48
C LEU A 522 -14.20 -14.11 -2.75
N ALA A 523 -14.68 -12.96 -2.27
CA ALA A 523 -16.02 -12.85 -1.70
C ALA A 523 -17.09 -13.24 -2.72
N SER A 524 -16.90 -12.86 -4.00
CA SER A 524 -17.84 -13.20 -5.07
C SER A 524 -17.95 -14.71 -5.31
N GLU A 525 -16.81 -15.41 -5.37
CA GLU A 525 -16.78 -16.88 -5.48
C GLU A 525 -17.45 -17.57 -4.27
N LEU A 526 -17.19 -17.05 -3.06
CA LEU A 526 -17.85 -17.58 -1.86
C LEU A 526 -19.37 -17.37 -1.88
N HIS A 527 -19.84 -16.19 -2.26
CA HIS A 527 -21.28 -15.91 -2.37
C HIS A 527 -21.94 -16.73 -3.48
N ALA A 528 -21.23 -16.99 -4.59
CA ALA A 528 -21.70 -17.87 -5.65
C ALA A 528 -21.87 -19.31 -5.15
N LEU A 529 -20.86 -19.86 -4.46
CA LEU A 529 -20.94 -21.18 -3.83
C LEU A 529 -22.08 -21.25 -2.80
N TRP A 530 -22.20 -20.24 -1.94
CA TRP A 530 -23.28 -20.14 -0.95
C TRP A 530 -24.66 -20.23 -1.62
N ASN A 531 -24.87 -19.46 -2.68
CA ASN A 531 -26.14 -19.44 -3.38
C ASN A 531 -26.43 -20.75 -4.11
N LYS A 532 -25.41 -21.45 -4.60
CA LYS A 532 -25.55 -22.77 -5.23
C LYS A 532 -26.13 -23.81 -4.26
N GLY A 533 -25.87 -23.68 -2.97
CA GLY A 533 -26.50 -24.51 -1.92
C GLY A 533 -28.03 -24.44 -1.83
N ASN A 534 -28.65 -23.43 -2.45
CA ASN A 534 -30.11 -23.35 -2.58
C ASN A 534 -30.65 -24.23 -3.71
N GLU A 535 -29.84 -24.48 -4.74
CA GLU A 535 -30.19 -25.31 -5.90
C GLU A 535 -29.77 -26.76 -5.69
N ASP A 536 -28.59 -26.98 -5.11
CA ASP A 536 -28.03 -28.28 -4.78
C ASP A 536 -27.73 -28.37 -3.28
N HIS A 537 -28.54 -29.13 -2.55
CA HIS A 537 -28.43 -29.26 -1.11
C HIS A 537 -27.11 -29.93 -0.66
N SER A 538 -26.45 -30.70 -1.54
CA SER A 538 -25.14 -31.30 -1.24
C SER A 538 -24.03 -30.25 -1.10
N LEU A 539 -24.28 -29.01 -1.52
CA LEU A 539 -23.36 -27.87 -1.40
C LEU A 539 -23.68 -26.96 -0.23
N ARG A 540 -24.73 -27.26 0.55
CA ARG A 540 -24.98 -26.52 1.79
C ARG A 540 -23.83 -26.74 2.77
N PHE A 541 -23.43 -25.68 3.46
CA PHE A 541 -22.35 -25.78 4.44
C PHE A 541 -22.74 -26.58 5.68
N LEU A 542 -24.02 -26.53 6.08
CA LEU A 542 -24.58 -27.39 7.12
C LEU A 542 -25.31 -28.56 6.46
N GLN A 543 -24.94 -29.78 6.84
CA GLN A 543 -25.54 -31.02 6.38
C GLN A 543 -26.33 -31.63 7.54
N GLU A 544 -27.65 -31.57 7.46
CA GLU A 544 -28.55 -31.93 8.57
C GLU A 544 -28.30 -33.37 9.07
N GLY A 545 -27.92 -33.49 10.34
CA GLY A 545 -27.67 -34.78 10.99
C GLY A 545 -26.37 -35.47 10.58
N ASP A 546 -25.51 -34.81 9.78
CA ASP A 546 -24.20 -35.35 9.36
C ASP A 546 -23.07 -34.37 9.75
N ALA A 547 -22.50 -34.62 10.93
CA ALA A 547 -21.41 -33.82 11.47
C ALA A 547 -20.15 -33.89 10.60
N ALA A 548 -19.81 -35.07 10.06
CA ALA A 548 -18.61 -35.25 9.24
C ALA A 548 -18.75 -34.54 7.89
N ALA A 549 -19.90 -34.66 7.24
CA ALA A 549 -20.17 -33.93 6.00
C ALA A 549 -20.21 -32.42 6.23
N THR A 550 -20.80 -31.96 7.35
CA THR A 550 -20.77 -30.54 7.72
C THR A 550 -19.34 -30.04 7.88
N GLN A 551 -18.50 -30.75 8.63
CA GLN A 551 -17.08 -30.41 8.80
C GLN A 551 -16.34 -30.32 7.45
N ALA A 552 -16.58 -31.26 6.54
CA ALA A 552 -15.97 -31.24 5.21
C ALA A 552 -16.42 -30.01 4.39
N LYS A 553 -17.70 -29.63 4.49
CA LYS A 553 -18.26 -28.48 3.76
C LYS A 553 -17.89 -27.12 4.35
N ILE A 554 -17.67 -27.02 5.66
CA ILE A 554 -17.26 -25.75 6.31
C ILE A 554 -15.75 -25.50 6.24
N ALA A 555 -14.93 -26.51 5.93
CA ALA A 555 -13.48 -26.37 5.79
C ALA A 555 -13.08 -25.36 4.69
N LEU A 556 -13.70 -25.44 3.51
CA LEU A 556 -13.44 -24.52 2.39
C LEU A 556 -13.81 -23.04 2.69
N PRO A 557 -15.02 -22.71 3.18
CA PRO A 557 -15.34 -21.34 3.56
C PRO A 557 -14.50 -20.85 4.75
N ARG A 558 -14.09 -21.73 5.68
CA ARG A 558 -13.13 -21.36 6.74
C ARG A 558 -11.78 -20.93 6.15
N ALA A 559 -11.24 -21.68 5.18
CA ALA A 559 -10.03 -21.29 4.46
C ALA A 559 -10.19 -19.93 3.75
N ALA A 560 -11.35 -19.68 3.16
CA ALA A 560 -11.64 -18.37 2.57
C ALA A 560 -11.69 -17.24 3.61
N ALA A 561 -12.25 -17.47 4.79
CA ALA A 561 -12.25 -16.49 5.87
C ALA A 561 -10.83 -16.14 6.37
N ILE A 562 -9.90 -17.11 6.41
CA ILE A 562 -8.49 -16.87 6.75
C ILE A 562 -7.86 -15.90 5.74
N VAL A 563 -8.03 -16.15 4.44
CA VAL A 563 -7.49 -15.28 3.39
C VAL A 563 -8.16 -13.90 3.38
N ILE A 564 -9.48 -13.83 3.58
CA ILE A 564 -10.20 -12.56 3.69
C ILE A 564 -9.67 -11.76 4.89
N SER A 565 -9.50 -12.40 6.03
CA SER A 565 -8.96 -11.78 7.25
C SER A 565 -7.55 -11.23 7.02
N ALA A 566 -6.66 -12.02 6.41
CA ALA A 566 -5.31 -11.59 6.08
C ALA A 566 -5.29 -10.39 5.13
N GLY A 567 -6.10 -10.42 4.06
CA GLY A 567 -6.19 -9.31 3.11
C GLY A 567 -6.79 -8.05 3.73
N LEU A 568 -7.84 -8.17 4.55
CA LEU A 568 -8.40 -7.03 5.29
C LEU A 568 -7.36 -6.44 6.25
N GLY A 569 -6.58 -7.30 6.93
CA GLY A 569 -5.46 -6.88 7.77
C GLY A 569 -4.39 -6.08 7.02
N ILE A 570 -4.02 -6.49 5.80
CA ILE A 570 -3.11 -5.71 4.93
C ILE A 570 -3.69 -4.32 4.62
N LEU A 571 -5.01 -4.22 4.40
CA LEU A 571 -5.69 -2.95 4.17
C LEU A 571 -5.92 -2.14 5.47
N GLY A 572 -5.54 -2.68 6.63
CA GLY A 572 -5.79 -2.14 7.97
C GLY A 572 -7.27 -2.07 8.34
N VAL A 573 -8.04 -3.04 7.85
CA VAL A 573 -9.48 -3.18 8.10
C VAL A 573 -9.71 -4.34 9.06
N THR A 574 -10.54 -4.12 10.08
CA THR A 574 -10.88 -5.19 11.03
C THR A 574 -11.95 -6.11 10.47
N PRO A 575 -11.72 -7.42 10.31
CA PRO A 575 -12.76 -8.36 9.87
C PRO A 575 -13.89 -8.43 10.90
N VAL A 576 -15.14 -8.39 10.46
CA VAL A 576 -16.31 -8.46 11.34
C VAL A 576 -16.84 -9.89 11.45
N ASP A 577 -17.18 -10.31 12.66
CA ASP A 577 -17.77 -11.65 12.89
C ASP A 577 -19.28 -11.69 12.68
N GLU A 578 -19.92 -10.52 12.71
CA GLU A 578 -21.36 -10.32 12.54
C GLU A 578 -21.63 -8.99 11.83
N MET A 579 -22.54 -9.01 10.86
CA MET A 579 -23.08 -7.80 10.25
C MET A 579 -24.38 -7.44 10.97
N ARG A 580 -24.43 -6.24 11.57
CA ARG A 580 -25.58 -5.74 12.33
C ARG A 580 -26.51 -4.87 11.49
#